data_AF-A0A0E3PMJ5-F1
#
_entry.id   AF-A0A0E3PMJ5-F1
#
_cell.length_a   1.000
_cell.length_b   1.000
_cell.length_c   1.000
_cell.angle_alpha   90.00
_cell.angle_beta   90.00
_cell.angle_gamma   90.00
#
_symmetry.space_group_name_H-M   'P 1'
#
loop_
_entity.id
_entity.type
_entity.pdbx_description
1 polymer ?
#
loop_
_entity_poly.entity_id
_entity_poly.type
_entity_poly.pdbx_seq_one_letter_code
_entity_poly.pdbx_strand_id
1 'polypeptide(L)'
;MEKVRAAGAKPFVTDTNTLYSGSRHNAVDHLTTAIEHGFDFSVVRAPLIISDGLRSQNIAEVEIRQKHFKSVKIGSDIVSADSMIVMSHFKGHIMAGFGGAIKNLAMGCAPAAGKKDQHYPTSPHVVEAKCIGCGRCVEICPVGAASLEGDVSRIDPGICISCGQCMEVCPESAIDINWEEDIPEFLECLTEYAYGAVEGKEGRVGYINFLLKITPDCDCVPWSDAPIVPDIGILASTDPVALDQASYDLVNRQKGLVGSALHCNHEAGADKFRGAWPNIDGTHQLEYAEKIGFGSREYELIEV
;
A
#
# COMPACT_ATOMS: atom_id res chain seq x y z
N MET A 1 -10.09 19.48 7.16
CA MET A 1 -10.68 19.33 8.51
C MET A 1 -11.79 20.34 8.82
N GLU A 2 -11.63 21.64 8.53
CA GLU A 2 -12.67 22.65 8.82
C GLU A 2 -14.04 22.30 8.23
N LYS A 3 -14.09 21.92 6.95
CA LYS A 3 -15.34 21.48 6.30
C LYS A 3 -15.97 20.26 6.97
N VAL A 4 -15.16 19.32 7.45
CA VAL A 4 -15.63 18.11 8.16
C VAL A 4 -16.26 18.49 9.50
N ARG A 5 -15.65 19.43 10.24
CA ARG A 5 -16.23 19.97 11.49
C ARG A 5 -17.50 20.78 11.23
N ALA A 6 -17.52 21.57 10.15
CA ALA A 6 -18.71 22.34 9.76
C ALA A 6 -19.91 21.43 9.41
N ALA A 7 -19.65 20.21 8.94
CA ALA A 7 -20.65 19.17 8.76
C ALA A 7 -21.08 18.47 10.07
N GLY A 8 -20.57 18.90 11.23
CA GLY A 8 -20.93 18.37 12.55
C GLY A 8 -20.12 17.17 13.04
N ALA A 9 -19.12 16.73 12.27
CA ALA A 9 -18.29 15.58 12.63
C ALA A 9 -17.17 15.93 13.62
N LYS A 10 -16.62 14.90 14.28
CA LYS A 10 -15.46 14.97 15.19
C LYS A 10 -14.26 14.25 14.56
N PRO A 11 -13.51 14.89 13.64
CA PRO A 11 -12.48 14.20 12.89
C PRO A 11 -11.22 13.95 13.70
N PHE A 12 -10.56 12.83 13.38
CA PHE A 12 -9.17 12.51 13.71
C PHE A 12 -8.46 12.04 12.42
N VAL A 13 -7.14 12.11 12.40
CA VAL A 13 -6.28 11.54 11.35
C VAL A 13 -5.72 10.24 11.90
N THR A 14 -5.64 9.22 11.05
CA THR A 14 -5.17 7.91 11.47
C THR A 14 -4.31 7.20 10.43
N ASP A 15 -3.48 6.31 10.94
CA ASP A 15 -2.77 5.24 10.22
C ASP A 15 -2.64 4.04 11.17
N THR A 16 -2.03 2.94 10.72
CA THR A 16 -1.71 1.74 11.49
C THR A 16 -0.23 1.41 11.39
N ASN A 17 0.33 0.72 12.39
CA ASN A 17 1.76 0.47 12.45
C ASN A 17 2.25 -0.48 11.34
N THR A 18 3.52 -0.32 10.94
CA THR A 18 4.16 -1.13 9.89
C THR A 18 4.60 -2.50 10.39
N LEU A 19 4.57 -3.49 9.48
CA LEU A 19 5.05 -4.85 9.73
C LEU A 19 6.58 -4.93 9.87
N TYR A 20 7.29 -4.11 9.10
CA TYR A 20 8.75 -4.05 9.08
C TYR A 20 9.29 -3.05 10.12
N SER A 21 10.59 -3.16 10.39
CA SER A 21 11.29 -2.26 11.30
C SER A 21 11.35 -0.82 10.77
N GLY A 22 11.39 0.16 11.66
CA GLY A 22 11.41 1.58 11.31
C GLY A 22 10.56 2.41 12.28
N SER A 23 10.51 3.72 12.07
CA SER A 23 9.85 4.65 12.98
C SER A 23 8.32 4.52 13.00
N ARG A 24 7.71 3.77 12.06
CA ARG A 24 6.26 3.49 12.04
C ARG A 24 5.88 2.12 12.64
N HIS A 25 6.83 1.40 13.24
CA HIS A 25 6.59 0.05 13.76
C HIS A 25 5.78 0.03 15.08
N ASN A 26 5.77 1.13 15.83
CA ASN A 26 4.99 1.27 17.05
C ASN A 26 4.39 2.67 17.16
N ALA A 27 3.30 2.83 17.91
CA ALA A 27 2.53 4.07 17.88
C ALA A 27 3.29 5.29 18.41
N VAL A 28 4.25 5.10 19.34
CA VAL A 28 4.98 6.24 19.94
C VAL A 28 5.90 6.88 18.91
N ASP A 29 6.72 6.08 18.25
CA ASP A 29 7.62 6.56 17.20
C ASP A 29 6.83 6.99 15.95
N HIS A 30 5.72 6.30 15.66
CA HIS A 30 4.87 6.60 14.52
C HIS A 30 4.24 7.99 14.67
N LEU A 31 3.71 8.32 15.85
CA LEU A 31 3.17 9.66 16.13
C LEU A 31 4.25 10.74 15.97
N THR A 32 5.47 10.47 16.45
CA THR A 32 6.61 11.39 16.29
C THR A 32 6.89 11.63 14.80
N THR A 33 6.97 10.56 14.01
CA THR A 33 7.18 10.63 12.55
C THR A 33 6.06 11.42 11.87
N ALA A 34 4.80 11.19 12.24
CA ALA A 34 3.65 11.90 11.66
C ALA A 34 3.72 13.41 11.97
N ILE A 35 4.09 13.79 13.19
CA ILE A 35 4.29 15.19 13.58
C ILE A 35 5.42 15.83 12.77
N GLU A 36 6.56 15.16 12.63
CA GLU A 36 7.69 15.63 11.82
C GLU A 36 7.34 15.80 10.33
N HIS A 37 6.42 14.98 9.83
CA HIS A 37 5.85 15.11 8.47
C HIS A 37 4.74 16.16 8.35
N GLY A 38 4.44 16.91 9.40
CA GLY A 38 3.49 18.02 9.37
C GLY A 38 2.04 17.63 9.65
N PHE A 39 1.78 16.42 10.14
CA PHE A 39 0.43 16.00 10.55
C PHE A 39 0.04 16.45 11.96
N ASP A 40 0.85 17.30 12.59
CA ASP A 40 0.60 17.84 13.93
C ASP A 40 -0.79 18.50 14.05
N PHE A 41 -1.35 18.44 15.26
CA PHE A 41 -2.66 19.03 15.56
C PHE A 41 -2.73 20.52 15.20
N SER A 42 -1.65 21.27 15.42
CA SER A 42 -1.63 22.71 15.12
C SER A 42 -1.77 23.01 13.62
N VAL A 43 -1.35 22.07 12.76
CA VAL A 43 -1.40 22.18 11.30
C VAL A 43 -2.72 21.62 10.77
N VAL A 44 -3.00 20.35 11.06
CA VAL A 44 -4.16 19.64 10.47
C VAL A 44 -5.46 19.97 11.18
N ARG A 45 -5.39 20.49 12.41
CA ARG A 45 -6.54 20.81 13.26
C ARG A 45 -7.40 19.57 13.54
N ALA A 46 -6.79 18.41 13.74
CA ALA A 46 -7.42 17.16 14.16
C ALA A 46 -6.43 16.30 14.96
N PRO A 47 -6.87 15.50 15.95
CA PRO A 47 -5.99 14.59 16.67
C PRO A 47 -5.41 13.52 15.74
N LEU A 48 -4.18 13.10 16.02
CA LEU A 48 -3.58 11.90 15.43
C LEU A 48 -3.88 10.70 16.33
N ILE A 49 -4.37 9.62 15.74
CA ILE A 49 -4.63 8.35 16.43
C ILE A 49 -3.99 7.23 15.61
N ILE A 50 -3.19 6.38 16.25
CA ILE A 50 -2.69 5.16 15.61
C ILE A 50 -3.66 4.04 15.95
N SER A 51 -4.52 3.69 14.99
CA SER A 51 -5.77 2.96 15.25
C SER A 51 -5.62 1.46 15.55
N ASP A 52 -4.41 0.91 15.46
CA ASP A 52 -4.08 -0.47 15.86
C ASP A 52 -3.31 -0.53 17.20
N GLY A 53 -3.24 0.57 17.94
CA GLY A 53 -2.70 0.63 19.30
C GLY A 53 -1.18 0.65 19.39
N LEU A 54 -0.64 0.65 20.61
CA LEU A 54 0.80 0.89 20.86
C LEU A 54 1.73 -0.06 20.12
N ARG A 55 1.33 -1.32 19.96
CA ARG A 55 2.12 -2.40 19.36
C ARG A 55 1.35 -3.17 18.30
N SER A 56 0.42 -2.51 17.59
CA SER A 56 -0.39 -3.17 16.55
C SER A 56 -1.26 -4.33 17.08
N GLN A 57 -1.79 -4.21 18.30
CA GLN A 57 -2.59 -5.24 18.97
C GLN A 57 -4.07 -4.88 19.12
N ASN A 58 -4.48 -3.65 18.81
CA ASN A 58 -5.87 -3.24 18.80
C ASN A 58 -6.52 -3.65 17.47
N ILE A 59 -6.98 -4.90 17.42
CA ILE A 59 -7.48 -5.56 16.20
C ILE A 59 -8.97 -5.89 16.34
N ALA A 60 -9.74 -5.56 15.32
CA ALA A 60 -11.07 -6.07 15.08
C ALA A 60 -11.03 -7.03 13.89
N GLU A 61 -11.72 -8.17 14.00
CA GLU A 61 -11.97 -9.06 12.87
C GLU A 61 -13.26 -8.65 12.17
N VAL A 62 -13.14 -8.42 10.86
CA VAL A 62 -14.23 -8.01 9.98
C VAL A 62 -14.53 -9.13 9.01
N GLU A 63 -15.77 -9.61 8.99
CA GLU A 63 -16.18 -10.70 8.12
C GLU A 63 -16.46 -10.19 6.70
N ILE A 64 -15.84 -10.79 5.68
CA ILE A 64 -15.97 -10.36 4.28
C ILE A 64 -16.36 -11.49 3.33
N ARG A 65 -16.08 -12.75 3.71
CA ARG A 65 -16.39 -13.98 2.95
C ARG A 65 -15.93 -13.94 1.48
N GLN A 66 -14.73 -13.44 1.24
CA GLN A 66 -14.13 -13.35 -0.09
C GLN A 66 -13.26 -14.58 -0.40
N LYS A 67 -12.55 -14.56 -1.55
CA LYS A 67 -11.82 -15.71 -2.09
C LYS A 67 -10.74 -16.21 -1.13
N HIS A 68 -9.95 -15.30 -0.58
CA HIS A 68 -8.77 -15.62 0.24
C HIS A 68 -9.09 -15.59 1.73
N PHE A 69 -9.94 -14.65 2.15
CA PHE A 69 -10.24 -14.43 3.56
C PHE A 69 -11.74 -14.51 3.84
N LYS A 70 -12.09 -15.32 4.86
CA LYS A 70 -13.43 -15.28 5.46
C LYS A 70 -13.61 -14.01 6.29
N SER A 71 -12.58 -13.61 7.02
CA SER A 71 -12.48 -12.36 7.77
C SER A 71 -11.09 -11.76 7.62
N VAL A 72 -11.01 -10.43 7.71
CA VAL A 72 -9.75 -9.66 7.69
C VAL A 72 -9.55 -8.91 9.00
N LYS A 73 -8.30 -8.61 9.32
CA LYS A 73 -7.91 -7.89 10.54
C LYS A 73 -7.82 -6.39 10.27
N ILE A 74 -8.62 -5.57 10.94
CA ILE A 74 -8.63 -4.11 10.78
C ILE A 74 -8.36 -3.46 12.14
N GLY A 75 -7.73 -2.28 12.18
CA GLY A 75 -7.57 -1.52 13.41
C GLY A 75 -8.93 -1.21 14.06
N SER A 76 -9.13 -1.56 15.33
CA SER A 76 -10.46 -1.50 15.96
C SER A 76 -11.09 -0.10 15.95
N ASP A 77 -10.26 0.94 16.06
CA ASP A 77 -10.73 2.32 16.07
C ASP A 77 -11.24 2.76 14.68
N ILE A 78 -10.71 2.16 13.59
CA ILE A 78 -11.21 2.35 12.24
C ILE A 78 -12.56 1.67 12.06
N VAL A 79 -12.71 0.44 12.56
CA VAL A 79 -14.00 -0.27 12.56
C VAL A 79 -15.05 0.54 13.33
N SER A 80 -14.66 1.11 14.47
CA SER A 80 -15.54 1.90 15.35
C SER A 80 -15.92 3.29 14.81
N ALA A 81 -15.24 3.79 13.78
CA ALA A 81 -15.53 5.10 13.20
C ALA A 81 -16.86 5.08 12.39
N ASP A 82 -17.63 6.18 12.45
CA ASP A 82 -18.92 6.29 11.75
C ASP A 82 -18.79 6.47 10.23
N SER A 83 -17.68 7.06 9.79
CA SER A 83 -17.40 7.47 8.41
C SER A 83 -15.89 7.68 8.20
N MET A 84 -15.46 7.75 6.95
CA MET A 84 -14.04 7.89 6.60
C MET A 84 -13.85 8.80 5.38
N ILE A 85 -12.77 9.57 5.37
CA ILE A 85 -12.25 10.23 4.16
C ILE A 85 -10.86 9.67 3.92
N VAL A 86 -10.68 8.96 2.81
CA VAL A 86 -9.40 8.37 2.41
C VAL A 86 -8.67 9.37 1.53
N MET A 87 -7.45 9.71 1.91
CA MET A 87 -6.60 10.65 1.18
C MET A 87 -5.35 9.93 0.72
N SER A 88 -5.21 9.71 -0.59
CA SER A 88 -4.14 8.90 -1.17
C SER A 88 -3.29 9.72 -2.11
N HIS A 89 -1.98 9.54 -2.03
CA HIS A 89 -1.07 9.96 -3.10
C HIS A 89 -1.07 8.87 -4.18
N PHE A 90 -1.57 9.20 -5.37
CA PHE A 90 -1.61 8.26 -6.48
C PHE A 90 -0.27 8.22 -7.21
N LYS A 91 0.45 7.10 -7.16
CA LYS A 91 1.82 6.95 -7.68
C LYS A 91 2.20 5.49 -7.94
N GLY A 92 3.41 5.21 -8.40
CA GLY A 92 3.87 3.84 -8.64
C GLY A 92 4.12 3.02 -7.37
N HIS A 93 4.18 1.70 -7.52
CA HIS A 93 4.56 0.77 -6.46
C HIS A 93 5.20 -0.51 -7.02
N ILE A 94 6.35 -0.89 -6.46
CA ILE A 94 7.17 -2.02 -6.92
C ILE A 94 6.46 -3.38 -6.99
N MET A 95 5.43 -3.65 -6.18
CA MET A 95 4.70 -4.94 -6.21
C MET A 95 3.23 -4.83 -6.61
N ALA A 96 2.68 -3.61 -6.63
CA ALA A 96 1.26 -3.39 -6.87
C ALA A 96 1.01 -2.67 -8.20
N GLY A 97 2.08 -2.26 -8.90
CA GLY A 97 2.03 -1.40 -10.07
C GLY A 97 1.84 0.06 -9.66
N PHE A 98 0.80 0.33 -8.87
CA PHE A 98 0.50 1.66 -8.34
C PHE A 98 0.00 1.61 -6.88
N GLY A 99 0.02 2.77 -6.22
CA GLY A 99 -0.67 3.04 -4.97
C GLY A 99 -1.78 4.04 -5.22
N GLY A 100 -2.96 3.77 -4.69
CA GLY A 100 -4.16 4.60 -4.76
C GLY A 100 -5.04 4.38 -3.54
N ALA A 101 -6.33 4.69 -3.65
CA ALA A 101 -7.31 4.50 -2.59
C ALA A 101 -7.36 3.06 -2.07
N ILE A 102 -7.37 2.06 -2.95
CA ILE A 102 -7.47 0.65 -2.54
C ILE A 102 -6.24 0.24 -1.73
N LYS A 103 -5.04 0.55 -2.21
CA LYS A 103 -3.79 0.22 -1.48
C LYS A 103 -3.70 0.97 -0.15
N ASN A 104 -4.13 2.23 -0.12
CA ASN A 104 -4.12 3.05 1.08
C ASN A 104 -5.03 2.45 2.16
N LEU A 105 -6.26 2.06 1.81
CA LEU A 105 -7.15 1.33 2.71
C LEU A 105 -6.52 0.03 3.21
N ALA A 106 -6.04 -0.80 2.28
CA ALA A 106 -5.50 -2.12 2.60
C ALA A 106 -4.33 -2.05 3.59
N MET A 107 -3.38 -1.14 3.37
CA MET A 107 -2.20 -0.99 4.22
C MET A 107 -2.46 -0.12 5.44
N GLY A 108 -3.12 1.03 5.26
CA GLY A 108 -3.32 2.03 6.30
C GLY A 108 -4.36 1.63 7.34
N CYS A 109 -5.26 0.69 7.03
CA CYS A 109 -6.27 0.22 7.97
C CYS A 109 -5.95 -1.13 8.62
N ALA A 110 -4.98 -1.88 8.09
CA ALA A 110 -4.63 -3.20 8.61
C ALA A 110 -3.55 -3.10 9.71
N PRO A 111 -3.67 -3.80 10.86
CA PRO A 111 -2.57 -3.96 11.80
C PRO A 111 -1.41 -4.73 11.13
N ALA A 112 -0.22 -4.74 11.74
CA ALA A 112 0.93 -5.53 11.29
C ALA A 112 0.57 -7.00 10.97
N ALA A 113 -0.27 -7.64 11.79
CA ALA A 113 -0.76 -9.00 11.52
C ALA A 113 -1.59 -9.09 10.23
N GLY A 114 -2.40 -8.07 9.92
CA GLY A 114 -3.16 -8.01 8.67
C GLY A 114 -2.29 -7.67 7.45
N LYS A 115 -1.31 -6.80 7.62
CA LYS A 115 -0.28 -6.54 6.60
C LYS A 115 0.52 -7.81 6.27
N LYS A 116 0.80 -8.66 7.26
CA LYS A 116 1.42 -9.98 7.06
C LYS A 116 0.52 -10.87 6.20
N ASP A 117 -0.77 -10.98 6.53
CA ASP A 117 -1.71 -11.79 5.76
C ASP A 117 -1.74 -11.36 4.28
N GLN A 118 -1.71 -10.05 4.01
CA GLN A 118 -1.67 -9.52 2.64
C GLN A 118 -0.43 -9.93 1.86
N HIS A 119 0.74 -9.98 2.50
CA HIS A 119 2.03 -10.33 1.87
C HIS A 119 2.38 -11.82 1.93
N TYR A 120 1.52 -12.66 2.53
CA TYR A 120 1.78 -14.08 2.65
C TYR A 120 2.11 -14.77 1.31
N PRO A 121 1.43 -14.47 0.18
CA PRO A 121 1.74 -15.09 -1.12
C PRO A 121 3.17 -14.83 -1.59
N THR A 122 3.75 -13.68 -1.22
CA THR A 122 5.05 -13.22 -1.70
C THR A 122 6.19 -13.63 -0.76
N SER A 123 6.21 -14.89 -0.34
CA SER A 123 7.23 -15.41 0.57
C SER A 123 8.60 -15.50 -0.15
N PRO A 124 9.63 -14.74 0.30
CA PRO A 124 10.90 -14.67 -0.42
C PRO A 124 11.70 -15.98 -0.33
N HIS A 125 12.43 -16.29 -1.40
CA HIS A 125 13.35 -17.42 -1.47
C HIS A 125 14.75 -16.97 -1.90
N VAL A 126 15.77 -17.76 -1.54
CA VAL A 126 17.17 -17.46 -1.89
C VAL A 126 17.54 -18.16 -3.19
N VAL A 127 17.98 -17.39 -4.19
CA VAL A 127 18.58 -17.88 -5.43
C VAL A 127 20.04 -18.25 -5.15
N GLU A 128 20.29 -19.51 -4.83
CA GLU A 128 21.60 -20.00 -4.37
C GLU A 128 22.75 -19.58 -5.29
N ALA A 129 22.54 -19.64 -6.61
CA ALA A 129 23.55 -19.31 -7.60
C ALA A 129 24.05 -17.86 -7.54
N LYS A 130 23.28 -16.95 -6.94
CA LYS A 130 23.65 -15.54 -6.72
C LYS A 130 24.12 -15.26 -5.29
N CYS A 131 23.86 -16.16 -4.35
CA CYS A 131 24.13 -15.93 -2.94
C CYS A 131 25.64 -16.03 -2.66
N ILE A 132 26.18 -15.01 -1.99
CA ILE A 132 27.60 -14.94 -1.57
C ILE A 132 27.80 -15.19 -0.07
N GLY A 133 26.78 -15.66 0.64
CA GLY A 133 26.88 -16.00 2.07
C GLY A 133 27.15 -14.82 3.01
N CYS A 134 26.88 -13.57 2.60
CA CYS A 134 27.28 -12.38 3.37
C CYS A 134 26.52 -12.15 4.70
N GLY A 135 25.40 -12.85 4.94
CA GLY A 135 24.67 -12.79 6.20
C GLY A 135 23.80 -11.54 6.44
N ARG A 136 23.82 -10.52 5.57
CA ARG A 136 23.02 -9.28 5.76
C ARG A 136 21.51 -9.53 5.94
N CYS A 137 20.97 -10.50 5.21
CA CYS A 137 19.57 -10.91 5.34
C CYS A 137 19.24 -11.53 6.71
N VAL A 138 20.23 -12.17 7.36
CA VAL A 138 20.13 -12.70 8.72
C VAL A 138 20.09 -11.55 9.72
N GLU A 139 21.00 -10.60 9.58
CA GLU A 139 21.12 -9.45 10.48
C GLU A 139 19.88 -8.55 10.47
N ILE A 140 19.30 -8.30 9.28
CA ILE A 140 18.13 -7.41 9.17
C ILE A 140 16.81 -8.08 9.57
N CYS A 141 16.76 -9.41 9.68
CA CYS A 141 15.49 -10.12 9.82
C CYS A 141 14.85 -9.86 11.20
N PRO A 142 13.68 -9.19 11.27
CA PRO A 142 13.09 -8.78 12.55
C PRO A 142 12.53 -9.96 13.35
N VAL A 143 12.34 -11.11 12.71
CA VAL A 143 11.73 -12.32 13.30
C VAL A 143 12.68 -13.52 13.31
N GLY A 144 13.94 -13.34 12.88
CA GLY A 144 14.92 -14.43 12.85
C GLY A 144 14.59 -15.57 11.88
N ALA A 145 13.84 -15.30 10.81
CA ALA A 145 13.50 -16.29 9.78
C ALA A 145 14.68 -16.64 8.86
N ALA A 146 15.69 -15.78 8.76
CA ALA A 146 16.85 -16.01 7.91
C ALA A 146 18.02 -16.61 8.71
N SER A 147 18.73 -17.57 8.11
CA SER A 147 19.91 -18.22 8.68
C SER A 147 21.01 -18.39 7.63
N LEU A 148 22.24 -18.68 8.06
CA LEU A 148 23.35 -19.04 7.18
C LEU A 148 23.63 -20.54 7.32
N GLU A 149 23.48 -21.29 6.24
CA GLU A 149 23.77 -22.72 6.17
C GLU A 149 25.00 -22.94 5.28
N GLY A 150 26.18 -23.06 5.90
CA GLY A 150 27.45 -23.07 5.17
C GLY A 150 27.72 -21.69 4.55
N ASP A 151 27.83 -21.64 3.21
CA ASP A 151 28.10 -20.42 2.46
C ASP A 151 26.85 -19.82 1.80
N VAL A 152 25.65 -20.36 2.09
CA VAL A 152 24.38 -19.92 1.47
C VAL A 152 23.37 -19.55 2.53
N SER A 153 22.67 -18.43 2.32
CA SER A 153 21.57 -18.01 3.21
C SER A 153 20.30 -18.82 2.94
N ARG A 154 19.52 -19.06 3.99
CA ARG A 154 18.19 -19.68 3.93
C ARG A 154 17.17 -18.80 4.59
N ILE A 155 15.91 -18.92 4.14
CA ILE A 155 14.75 -18.27 4.74
C ILE A 155 13.78 -19.38 5.10
N ASP A 156 13.42 -19.48 6.38
CA ASP A 156 12.39 -20.38 6.86
C ASP A 156 11.01 -19.77 6.58
N PRO A 157 10.21 -20.32 5.65
CA PRO A 157 8.89 -19.78 5.33
C PRO A 157 7.90 -19.92 6.49
N GLY A 158 8.11 -20.84 7.44
CA GLY A 158 7.27 -21.00 8.62
C GLY A 158 7.42 -19.88 9.65
N ILE A 159 8.56 -19.19 9.65
CA ILE A 159 8.85 -18.04 10.53
C ILE A 159 8.69 -16.72 9.78
N CYS A 160 8.96 -16.73 8.47
CA CYS A 160 8.92 -15.54 7.63
C CYS A 160 7.58 -14.81 7.73
N ILE A 161 7.66 -13.48 7.75
CA ILE A 161 6.51 -12.58 7.75
C ILE A 161 6.36 -11.82 6.42
N SER A 162 7.14 -12.18 5.40
CA SER A 162 7.11 -11.58 4.06
C SER A 162 7.24 -10.04 4.06
N CYS A 163 8.07 -9.51 4.98
CA CYS A 163 8.27 -8.07 5.13
C CYS A 163 9.20 -7.44 4.07
N GLY A 164 9.88 -8.26 3.25
CA GLY A 164 10.73 -7.83 2.14
C GLY A 164 12.10 -7.22 2.51
N GLN A 165 12.38 -6.94 3.79
CA GLN A 165 13.64 -6.27 4.19
C GLN A 165 14.91 -7.01 3.77
N CYS A 166 14.87 -8.34 3.71
CA CYS A 166 16.00 -9.15 3.26
C CYS A 166 16.31 -8.93 1.76
N MET A 167 15.30 -8.71 0.92
CA MET A 167 15.47 -8.43 -0.50
C MET A 167 16.16 -7.06 -0.70
N GLU A 168 15.74 -6.06 0.07
CA GLU A 168 16.29 -4.70 0.01
C GLU A 168 17.78 -4.65 0.35
N VAL A 169 18.23 -5.39 1.37
CA VAL A 169 19.63 -5.33 1.83
C VAL A 169 20.58 -6.26 1.06
N CYS A 170 20.06 -7.12 0.18
CA CYS A 170 20.86 -8.11 -0.53
C CYS A 170 21.67 -7.45 -1.66
N PRO A 171 23.02 -7.41 -1.57
CA PRO A 171 23.83 -6.71 -2.57
C PRO A 171 23.86 -7.40 -3.94
N GLU A 172 23.59 -8.71 -3.99
CA GLU A 172 23.61 -9.52 -5.21
C GLU A 172 22.21 -9.76 -5.79
N SER A 173 21.17 -9.17 -5.19
CA SER A 173 19.77 -9.44 -5.53
C SER A 173 19.49 -10.95 -5.61
N ALA A 174 20.01 -11.68 -4.61
CA ALA A 174 19.94 -13.14 -4.49
C ALA A 174 18.71 -13.61 -3.71
N ILE A 175 17.82 -12.70 -3.33
CA ILE A 175 16.57 -13.00 -2.63
C ILE A 175 15.43 -12.48 -3.50
N ASP A 176 14.51 -13.36 -3.87
CA ASP A 176 13.50 -13.08 -4.89
C ASP A 176 12.15 -13.69 -4.52
N ILE A 177 11.11 -13.32 -5.26
CA ILE A 177 9.77 -13.89 -5.21
C ILE A 177 9.38 -14.40 -6.59
N ASN A 178 8.36 -15.25 -6.69
CA ASN A 178 7.85 -15.65 -7.99
C ASN A 178 6.88 -14.58 -8.51
N TRP A 179 7.40 -13.56 -9.21
CA TRP A 179 6.62 -12.40 -9.63
C TRP A 179 5.36 -12.75 -10.44
N GLU A 180 5.42 -13.75 -11.31
CA GLU A 180 4.28 -14.12 -12.16
C GLU A 180 3.18 -14.87 -11.38
N GLU A 181 3.57 -15.70 -10.42
CA GLU A 181 2.64 -16.54 -9.65
C GLU A 181 2.13 -15.82 -8.39
N ASP A 182 2.99 -15.10 -7.69
CA ASP A 182 2.70 -14.56 -6.35
C ASP A 182 1.97 -13.20 -6.41
N ILE A 183 2.26 -12.36 -7.41
CA ILE A 183 1.73 -10.98 -7.48
C ILE A 183 0.21 -10.94 -7.68
N PRO A 184 -0.41 -11.74 -8.58
CA PRO A 184 -1.85 -11.74 -8.72
C PRO A 184 -2.57 -12.07 -7.41
N GLU A 185 -2.07 -13.07 -6.66
CA GLU A 185 -2.64 -13.44 -5.36
C GLU A 185 -2.43 -12.35 -4.31
N PHE A 186 -1.24 -11.73 -4.25
CA PHE A 186 -0.97 -10.57 -3.40
C PHE A 186 -1.95 -9.42 -3.67
N LEU A 187 -2.21 -9.08 -4.93
CA LEU A 187 -3.13 -8.01 -5.31
C LEU A 187 -4.58 -8.32 -4.91
N GLU A 188 -5.00 -9.58 -5.00
CA GLU A 188 -6.33 -10.01 -4.54
C GLU A 188 -6.43 -9.90 -3.00
N CYS A 189 -5.43 -10.39 -2.26
CA CYS A 189 -5.37 -10.28 -0.80
C CYS A 189 -5.36 -8.82 -0.31
N LEU A 190 -4.57 -7.96 -0.97
CA LEU A 190 -4.55 -6.51 -0.75
C LEU A 190 -5.96 -5.92 -0.90
N THR A 191 -6.65 -6.29 -1.98
CA THR A 191 -7.98 -5.76 -2.31
C THR A 191 -9.05 -6.21 -1.31
N GLU A 192 -9.00 -7.47 -0.85
CA GLU A 192 -9.91 -7.97 0.19
C GLU A 192 -9.75 -7.22 1.52
N TYR A 193 -8.53 -6.83 1.88
CA TYR A 193 -8.28 -6.01 3.05
C TYR A 193 -8.82 -4.58 2.90
N ALA A 194 -8.72 -3.99 1.70
CA ALA A 194 -9.35 -2.70 1.41
C ALA A 194 -10.88 -2.77 1.52
N TYR A 195 -11.48 -3.85 1.01
CA TYR A 195 -12.92 -4.11 1.11
C TYR A 195 -13.37 -4.18 2.58
N GLY A 196 -12.66 -4.96 3.41
CA GLY A 196 -13.00 -5.07 4.83
C GLY A 196 -12.77 -3.80 5.64
N ALA A 197 -11.86 -2.92 5.21
CA ALA A 197 -11.61 -1.64 5.91
C ALA A 197 -12.84 -0.70 5.91
N VAL A 198 -13.74 -0.85 4.93
CA VAL A 198 -14.93 0.01 4.78
C VAL A 198 -16.25 -0.71 5.04
N GLU A 199 -16.21 -1.99 5.40
CA GLU A 199 -17.40 -2.78 5.75
C GLU A 199 -18.16 -2.11 6.91
N GLY A 200 -19.49 -2.04 6.78
CA GLY A 200 -20.37 -1.36 7.73
C GLY A 200 -20.37 0.17 7.63
N LYS A 201 -19.75 0.75 6.60
CA LYS A 201 -19.69 2.21 6.35
C LYS A 201 -20.26 2.57 4.98
N GLU A 202 -21.24 1.82 4.50
CA GLU A 202 -21.82 1.98 3.17
C GLU A 202 -22.40 3.40 2.99
N GLY A 203 -21.99 4.07 1.91
CA GLY A 203 -22.39 5.45 1.62
C GLY A 203 -21.80 6.51 2.56
N ARG A 204 -20.82 6.14 3.41
CA ARG A 204 -20.17 7.03 4.39
C ARG A 204 -18.66 7.13 4.22
N VAL A 205 -18.13 6.67 3.09
CA VAL A 205 -16.71 6.79 2.76
C VAL A 205 -16.53 7.64 1.51
N GLY A 206 -15.66 8.64 1.60
CA GLY A 206 -15.21 9.44 0.46
C GLY A 206 -13.72 9.22 0.22
N TYR A 207 -13.31 9.27 -1.05
CA TYR A 207 -11.94 8.99 -1.47
C TYR A 207 -11.40 10.19 -2.26
N ILE A 208 -10.14 10.54 -2.02
CA ILE A 208 -9.44 11.63 -2.69
C ILE A 208 -8.06 11.11 -3.12
N ASN A 209 -7.76 11.19 -4.42
CA ASN A 209 -6.46 10.88 -4.98
C ASN A 209 -5.73 12.16 -5.40
N PHE A 210 -4.50 12.33 -4.92
CA PHE A 210 -3.59 13.38 -5.32
C PHE A 210 -2.66 12.83 -6.40
N LEU A 211 -2.80 13.33 -7.63
CA LEU A 211 -1.99 12.94 -8.79
C LEU A 211 -0.94 14.04 -9.04
N LEU A 212 -0.05 14.18 -8.06
CA LEU A 212 1.02 15.17 -8.04
C LEU A 212 2.31 14.42 -7.74
N LYS A 213 3.46 14.77 -8.35
CA LYS A 213 4.75 14.10 -8.11
C LYS A 213 4.65 12.57 -8.19
N ILE A 214 4.09 12.08 -9.29
CA ILE A 214 3.85 10.65 -9.54
C ILE A 214 5.21 9.95 -9.76
N THR A 215 5.81 9.43 -8.69
CA THR A 215 7.10 8.73 -8.70
C THR A 215 6.95 7.23 -9.01
N PRO A 216 8.01 6.53 -9.44
CA PRO A 216 7.98 5.08 -9.69
C PRO A 216 7.73 4.26 -8.42
N ASP A 217 8.30 4.67 -7.29
CA ASP A 217 8.16 4.03 -5.99
C ASP A 217 7.15 4.74 -5.09
N CYS A 218 6.63 4.01 -4.10
CA CYS A 218 5.68 4.53 -3.14
C CYS A 218 6.30 5.36 -2.01
N ASP A 219 5.50 6.14 -1.29
CA ASP A 219 5.96 6.98 -0.17
C ASP A 219 6.44 6.19 1.07
N CYS A 220 6.42 4.86 1.02
CA CYS A 220 6.93 4.04 2.12
C CYS A 220 8.45 3.88 2.09
N VAL A 221 9.11 4.12 0.95
CA VAL A 221 10.58 4.08 0.88
C VAL A 221 11.18 5.39 1.40
N PRO A 222 12.39 5.39 1.98
CA PRO A 222 13.01 6.58 2.55
C PRO A 222 13.60 7.56 1.51
N TRP A 223 13.31 7.38 0.23
CA TRP A 223 13.75 8.24 -0.88
C TRP A 223 12.58 8.62 -1.79
N SER A 224 12.84 9.53 -2.72
CA SER A 224 11.90 9.90 -3.77
C SER A 224 12.67 10.12 -5.06
N ASP A 225 12.20 9.50 -6.14
CA ASP A 225 12.80 9.64 -7.47
C ASP A 225 12.08 10.73 -8.29
N ALA A 226 12.56 11.02 -9.49
CA ALA A 226 11.90 11.90 -10.44
C ALA A 226 10.50 11.37 -10.82
N PRO A 227 9.49 12.25 -10.94
CA PRO A 227 8.17 11.84 -11.44
C PRO A 227 8.24 11.21 -12.84
N ILE A 228 7.40 10.21 -13.09
CA ILE A 228 7.30 9.51 -14.39
C ILE A 228 6.36 10.22 -15.38
N VAL A 229 5.48 11.08 -14.88
CA VAL A 229 4.58 11.96 -15.67
C VAL A 229 4.43 13.33 -14.98
N PRO A 230 3.98 14.38 -15.70
CA PRO A 230 3.63 15.66 -15.08
C PRO A 230 2.48 15.55 -14.06
N ASP A 231 2.37 16.55 -13.19
CA ASP A 231 1.24 16.70 -12.26
C ASP A 231 -0.09 16.84 -13.04
N ILE A 232 -1.12 16.14 -12.57
CA ILE A 232 -2.44 16.09 -13.22
C ILE A 232 -3.47 16.87 -12.40
N GLY A 233 -3.48 16.68 -11.08
CA GLY A 233 -4.41 17.37 -10.19
C GLY A 233 -4.90 16.50 -9.04
N ILE A 234 -6.14 16.74 -8.63
CA ILE A 234 -6.80 16.06 -7.51
C ILE A 234 -8.11 15.48 -8.03
N LEU A 235 -8.33 14.19 -7.79
CA LEU A 235 -9.59 13.50 -8.06
C LEU A 235 -10.28 13.15 -6.75
N ALA A 236 -11.61 13.09 -6.79
CA ALA A 236 -12.41 12.63 -5.66
C ALA A 236 -13.59 11.78 -6.15
N SER A 237 -13.99 10.80 -5.33
CA SER A 237 -15.10 9.89 -5.62
C SER A 237 -15.68 9.33 -4.32
N THR A 238 -16.88 8.75 -4.39
CA THR A 238 -17.44 7.87 -3.36
C THR A 238 -17.24 6.38 -3.66
N ASP A 239 -16.62 6.07 -4.81
CA ASP A 239 -16.24 4.72 -5.23
C ASP A 239 -14.70 4.66 -5.37
N PRO A 240 -14.01 3.79 -4.60
CA PRO A 240 -12.55 3.72 -4.63
C PRO A 240 -12.01 3.07 -5.90
N VAL A 241 -12.77 2.15 -6.51
CA VAL A 241 -12.37 1.44 -7.74
C VAL A 241 -12.44 2.39 -8.93
N ALA A 242 -13.54 3.15 -9.02
CA ALA A 242 -13.72 4.15 -10.07
C ALA A 242 -12.65 5.25 -9.97
N LEU A 243 -12.31 5.66 -8.74
CA LEU A 243 -11.28 6.66 -8.49
C LEU A 243 -9.89 6.20 -8.93
N ASP A 244 -9.50 4.99 -8.54
CA ASP A 244 -8.20 4.44 -8.90
C ASP A 244 -8.12 4.13 -10.41
N GLN A 245 -9.20 3.65 -11.03
CA GLN A 245 -9.30 3.47 -12.48
C GLN A 245 -9.15 4.80 -13.24
N ALA A 246 -9.90 5.84 -12.85
CA ALA A 246 -9.78 7.16 -13.45
C ALA A 246 -8.37 7.74 -13.28
N SER A 247 -7.78 7.53 -12.11
CA SER A 247 -6.42 7.99 -11.83
C SER A 247 -5.39 7.28 -12.72
N TYR A 248 -5.49 5.96 -12.85
CA TYR A 248 -4.65 5.14 -13.72
C TYR A 248 -4.71 5.60 -15.18
N ASP A 249 -5.92 5.81 -15.70
CA ASP A 249 -6.15 6.23 -17.08
C ASP A 249 -5.59 7.63 -17.35
N LEU A 250 -5.80 8.58 -16.44
CA LEU A 250 -5.31 9.94 -16.60
C LEU A 250 -3.78 10.00 -16.59
N VAL A 251 -3.12 9.17 -15.78
CA VAL A 251 -1.65 9.00 -15.80
C VAL A 251 -1.21 8.45 -17.16
N ASN A 252 -1.85 7.39 -17.65
CA ASN A 252 -1.47 6.78 -18.92
C ASN A 252 -1.72 7.69 -20.13
N ARG A 253 -2.70 8.61 -20.06
CA ARG A 253 -2.92 9.65 -21.08
C ARG A 253 -1.79 10.67 -21.16
N GLN A 254 -0.95 10.82 -20.13
CA GLN A 254 0.17 11.75 -20.17
C GLN A 254 1.30 11.24 -21.05
N LYS A 255 2.11 12.17 -21.56
CA LYS A 255 3.44 11.83 -22.07
C LYS A 255 4.37 11.55 -20.88
N GLY A 256 5.05 10.41 -20.91
CA GLY A 256 6.03 10.03 -19.91
C GLY A 256 7.26 10.92 -19.94
N LEU A 257 7.80 11.23 -18.76
CA LEU A 257 8.97 12.07 -18.58
C LEU A 257 10.25 11.27 -18.85
N VAL A 258 11.05 11.76 -19.81
CA VAL A 258 12.38 11.20 -20.12
C VAL A 258 13.35 11.59 -19.01
N GLY A 259 14.26 10.67 -18.64
CA GLY A 259 15.22 10.88 -17.56
C GLY A 259 14.65 10.61 -16.16
N SER A 260 13.50 9.94 -16.09
CA SER A 260 12.98 9.30 -14.88
C SER A 260 13.26 7.80 -14.90
N ALA A 261 12.84 7.06 -13.87
CA ALA A 261 12.87 5.60 -13.86
C ALA A 261 11.88 4.93 -14.83
N LEU A 262 11.12 5.71 -15.61
CA LEU A 262 10.29 5.17 -16.69
C LEU A 262 11.19 4.65 -17.83
N HIS A 263 11.29 3.34 -17.98
CA HIS A 263 12.22 2.70 -18.93
C HIS A 263 11.65 2.62 -20.36
N CYS A 264 10.33 2.52 -20.49
CA CYS A 264 9.61 2.49 -21.77
C CYS A 264 8.21 3.12 -21.62
N ASN A 265 7.39 3.06 -22.68
CA ASN A 265 6.00 3.57 -22.69
C ASN A 265 5.88 5.09 -22.46
N HIS A 266 6.80 5.89 -23.02
CA HIS A 266 6.80 7.35 -22.88
C HIS A 266 5.67 8.05 -23.67
N GLU A 267 5.12 7.41 -24.69
CA GLU A 267 4.04 7.92 -25.53
C GLU A 267 2.71 8.01 -24.77
N ALA A 268 1.88 9.00 -25.10
CA ALA A 268 0.55 9.15 -24.51
C ALA A 268 -0.33 7.94 -24.85
N GLY A 269 -1.06 7.43 -23.86
CA GLY A 269 -1.92 6.26 -23.95
C GLY A 269 -1.23 4.94 -23.58
N ALA A 270 0.10 4.88 -23.56
CA ALA A 270 0.82 3.69 -23.12
C ALA A 270 0.84 3.55 -21.59
N ASP A 271 0.99 2.33 -21.09
CA ASP A 271 0.95 2.04 -19.66
C ASP A 271 2.24 2.48 -18.95
N LYS A 272 2.16 3.56 -18.19
CA LYS A 272 3.30 4.17 -17.48
C LYS A 272 3.78 3.31 -16.33
N PHE A 273 2.87 2.60 -15.67
CA PHE A 273 3.22 1.75 -14.52
C PHE A 273 3.92 0.49 -14.97
N ARG A 274 3.47 -0.15 -16.06
CA ARG A 274 4.23 -1.23 -16.72
C ARG A 274 5.55 -0.76 -17.31
N GLY A 275 5.63 0.50 -17.75
CA GLY A 275 6.87 1.09 -18.22
C GLY A 275 7.95 1.24 -17.14
N ALA A 276 7.54 1.39 -15.87
CA ALA A 276 8.44 1.41 -14.71
C ALA A 276 8.63 0.00 -14.12
N TRP A 277 7.55 -0.80 -14.06
CA TRP A 277 7.49 -2.11 -13.42
C TRP A 277 6.93 -3.16 -14.40
N PRO A 278 7.75 -3.72 -15.30
CA PRO A 278 7.26 -4.51 -16.45
C PRO A 278 6.63 -5.85 -16.08
N ASN A 279 6.98 -6.40 -14.92
CA ASN A 279 6.49 -7.71 -14.48
C ASN A 279 5.14 -7.64 -13.75
N ILE A 280 4.48 -6.47 -13.72
CA ILE A 280 3.29 -6.26 -12.90
C ILE A 280 2.15 -5.72 -13.73
N ASP A 281 0.99 -6.33 -13.54
CA ASP A 281 -0.27 -5.81 -14.02
C ASP A 281 -1.06 -5.17 -12.88
N GLY A 282 -0.95 -3.85 -12.74
CA GLY A 282 -1.71 -3.11 -11.73
C GLY A 282 -3.22 -3.19 -11.95
N THR A 283 -3.70 -3.42 -13.18
CA THR A 283 -5.16 -3.44 -13.45
C THR A 283 -5.84 -4.69 -12.90
N HIS A 284 -5.09 -5.75 -12.60
CA HIS A 284 -5.61 -6.96 -11.94
C HIS A 284 -6.28 -6.63 -10.60
N GLN A 285 -5.71 -5.67 -9.85
CA GLN A 285 -6.30 -5.18 -8.60
C GLN A 285 -7.69 -4.58 -8.81
N LEU A 286 -7.87 -3.77 -9.87
CA LEU A 286 -9.13 -3.10 -10.20
C LEU A 286 -10.18 -4.10 -10.71
N GLU A 287 -9.75 -5.07 -11.51
CA GLU A 287 -10.60 -6.16 -12.01
C GLU A 287 -11.14 -7.02 -10.88
N TYR A 288 -10.26 -7.39 -9.96
CA TYR A 288 -10.66 -8.18 -8.81
C TYR A 288 -11.57 -7.38 -7.86
N ALA A 289 -11.27 -6.10 -7.62
CA ALA A 289 -12.10 -5.22 -6.80
C ALA A 289 -13.54 -5.13 -7.34
N GLU A 290 -13.71 -4.94 -8.65
CA GLU A 290 -15.03 -4.94 -9.28
C GLU A 290 -15.72 -6.31 -9.17
N LYS A 291 -14.98 -7.40 -9.39
CA LYS A 291 -15.50 -8.78 -9.30
C LYS A 291 -16.07 -9.11 -7.92
N ILE A 292 -15.46 -8.62 -6.84
CA ILE A 292 -15.95 -8.84 -5.46
C ILE A 292 -17.02 -7.83 -5.03
N GLY A 293 -17.42 -6.91 -5.93
CA GLY A 293 -18.43 -5.89 -5.66
C GLY A 293 -17.93 -4.77 -4.76
N PHE A 294 -16.62 -4.48 -4.75
CA PHE A 294 -16.06 -3.39 -3.95
C PHE A 294 -16.39 -1.99 -4.54
N GLY A 295 -16.54 -1.93 -5.85
CA GLY A 295 -16.86 -0.72 -6.61
C GLY A 295 -16.93 -1.05 -8.09
N SER A 296 -16.99 -0.03 -8.94
CA SER A 296 -16.99 -0.20 -10.40
C SER A 296 -15.76 0.43 -11.04
N ARG A 297 -15.30 -0.16 -12.14
CA ARG A 297 -14.29 0.45 -13.01
C ARG A 297 -14.89 1.51 -13.93
N GLU A 298 -16.21 1.56 -14.08
CA GLU A 298 -16.88 2.60 -14.87
C GLU A 298 -16.87 3.93 -14.12
N TYR A 299 -16.56 5.01 -14.83
CA TYR A 299 -16.54 6.36 -14.26
C TYR A 299 -16.90 7.41 -15.31
N GLU A 300 -17.42 8.54 -14.83
CA GLU A 300 -17.58 9.78 -15.59
C GLU A 300 -16.74 10.87 -14.93
N LEU A 301 -15.94 11.60 -15.72
CA LEU A 301 -15.18 12.74 -15.22
C LEU A 301 -16.04 13.99 -15.26
N ILE A 302 -16.21 14.62 -14.09
CA ILE A 302 -16.92 15.88 -13.93
C ILE A 302 -15.91 16.94 -13.47
N GLU A 303 -15.64 17.93 -14.31
CA GLU A 303 -14.79 19.08 -13.95
C GLU A 303 -15.60 20.08 -13.11
N VAL A 304 -15.03 20.53 -11.99
CA VAL A 304 -15.67 21.42 -10.98
C VAL A 304 -14.85 22.68 -10.79
#